data_AF-A0A4P2Q3E8-F1
#
_entry.id   AF-A0A4P2Q3E8-F1
#
_cell.length_a   1.000
_cell.length_b   1.000
_cell.length_c   1.000
_cell.angle_alpha   90.00
_cell.angle_beta   90.00
_cell.angle_gamma   90.00
#
_symmetry.space_group_name_H-M   'P 1'
#
loop_
_entity.id
_entity.type
_entity.pdbx_description
1 polymer ?
#
loop_
_entity_poly.entity_id
_entity_poly.type
_entity_poly.pdbx_seq_one_letter_code
_entity_poly.pdbx_strand_id
1 'polypeptide(L)' 'MEGERAILPRVLRARFGELPAAAASRIEQAESATPEQWAERVLSAKTLAEVLDEPS' A
#
# COMPACT_ATOMS: atom_id res chain seq x y z
N MET A 1 -14.00 -4.09 -3.50
CA MET A 1 -14.45 -2.73 -3.11
C MET A 1 -13.52 -1.75 -3.81
N GLU A 2 -14.03 -0.95 -4.75
CA GLU A 2 -13.19 -0.11 -5.64
C GLU A 2 -12.53 1.08 -4.91
N GLY A 3 -13.12 1.52 -3.78
CA GLY A 3 -12.69 2.70 -3.04
C GLY A 3 -11.33 2.57 -2.34
N GLU A 4 -11.01 1.39 -1.79
CA GLU A 4 -9.75 1.16 -1.07
C GLU A 4 -8.53 1.13 -2.01
N ARG A 5 -8.70 0.56 -3.20
CA ARG A 5 -7.65 0.53 -4.23
C ARG A 5 -7.30 1.94 -4.74
N ALA A 6 -8.27 2.85 -4.76
CA ALA A 6 -8.04 4.24 -5.14
C ALA A 6 -7.45 5.10 -4.01
N ILE A 7 -7.75 4.79 -2.73
CA ILE A 7 -7.30 5.60 -1.60
C ILE A 7 -5.90 5.21 -1.12
N LEU A 8 -5.54 3.93 -1.16
CA LEU A 8 -4.27 3.43 -0.66
C LEU A 8 -3.04 4.11 -1.30
N PRO A 9 -2.97 4.32 -2.63
CA PRO A 9 -1.85 5.04 -3.25
C PRO A 9 -1.75 6.50 -2.79
N ARG A 10 -2.87 7.12 -2.38
CA ARG A 10 -2.90 8.50 -1.89
C ARG A 10 -2.41 8.57 -0.45
N VAL A 11 -2.83 7.63 0.39
CA VAL A 11 -2.38 7.51 1.79
C VAL A 11 -0.88 7.22 1.85
N LEU A 12 -0.40 6.27 1.04
CA LEU A 12 1.02 5.94 1.00
C LEU A 12 1.86 7.13 0.52
N ARG A 13 1.38 7.89 -0.48
CA ARG A 13 2.07 9.13 -0.91
C ARG A 13 2.09 10.20 0.17
N ALA A 14 0.97 10.37 0.89
CA ALA A 14 0.88 11.35 1.97
C ALA A 14 1.82 11.02 3.14
N ARG A 15 2.04 9.72 3.42
CA ARG A 15 2.88 9.27 4.54
C ARG A 15 4.37 9.16 4.18
N PHE A 16 4.68 8.66 2.99
CA PHE A 16 6.04 8.28 2.60
C PHE A 16 6.62 9.13 1.45
N GLY A 17 5.84 10.02 0.84
CA GLY A 17 6.26 10.81 -0.33
C GLY A 17 6.03 10.08 -1.66
N GLU A 18 6.78 10.43 -2.71
CA GLU A 18 6.62 9.78 -4.00
C GLU A 18 6.83 8.27 -3.92
N LEU A 19 5.89 7.52 -4.52
CA LEU A 19 5.99 6.06 -4.58
C LEU A 19 6.93 5.65 -5.71
N PRO A 20 7.92 4.78 -5.43
CA PRO A 20 8.71 4.16 -6.48
C PRO A 20 7.82 3.41 -7.47
N ALA A 21 8.22 3.35 -8.74
CA ALA A 21 7.47 2.65 -9.80
C ALA A 21 7.15 1.19 -9.43
N ALA A 22 8.09 0.49 -8.77
CA ALA A 22 7.89 -0.87 -8.30
C ALA A 22 6.76 -1.00 -7.26
N ALA A 23 6.63 -0.02 -6.35
CA ALA A 23 5.56 0.01 -5.36
C ALA A 23 4.20 0.29 -6.01
N ALA A 24 4.15 1.23 -6.96
CA ALA A 24 2.92 1.51 -7.72
C ALA A 24 2.45 0.27 -8.50
N SER A 25 3.36 -0.42 -9.17
CA SER A 25 3.04 -1.64 -9.92
C SER A 25 2.53 -2.78 -9.02
N ARG A 26 3.09 -2.94 -7.81
CA ARG A 26 2.57 -3.89 -6.82
C ARG A 26 1.15 -3.54 -6.38
N ILE A 27 0.85 -2.26 -6.19
CA ILE A 27 -0.48 -1.82 -5.76
C ILE A 27 -1.53 -2.04 -6.85
N GLU A 28 -1.18 -1.81 -8.12
CA GLU A 28 -2.08 -2.09 -9.25
C GLU A 28 -2.37 -3.59 -9.41
N GLN A 29 -1.34 -4.44 -9.24
CA GLN A 29 -1.43 -5.89 -9.41
C GLN A 29 -2.02 -6.62 -8.19
N ALA A 30 -2.14 -5.96 -7.04
CA ALA A 30 -2.64 -6.55 -5.81
C ALA A 30 -4.06 -7.12 -5.99
N GLU A 31 -4.27 -8.37 -5.57
CA GLU A 31 -5.60 -8.96 -5.54
C GLU A 31 -6.47 -8.30 -4.46
N SER A 32 -7.78 -8.49 -4.56
CA SER A 32 -8.78 -7.74 -3.80
C SER A 32 -8.70 -7.80 -2.27
N ALA A 33 -7.87 -8.67 -1.68
CA ALA A 33 -7.74 -8.84 -0.22
C ALA A 33 -6.42 -8.28 0.35
N THR A 34 -5.48 -7.91 -0.51
CA THR A 34 -4.16 -7.37 -0.14
C THR A 34 -4.21 -5.86 0.23
N PRO A 35 -5.01 -5.01 -0.44
CA PRO A 35 -5.11 -3.59 -0.11
C PRO A 35 -5.61 -3.31 1.31
N GLU A 36 -6.51 -4.14 1.84
CA GLU A 36 -7.04 -4.00 3.20
C GLU A 36 -5.94 -4.21 4.26
N GLN A 37 -5.11 -5.25 4.10
CA GLN A 37 -3.97 -5.50 5.00
C GLN A 37 -2.93 -4.37 4.94
N TRP A 38 -2.68 -3.83 3.76
CA TRP A 38 -1.78 -2.70 3.60
C TRP A 38 -2.34 -1.44 4.25
N ALA A 39 -3.66 -1.23 4.23
CA ALA A 39 -4.31 -0.12 4.93
C ALA A 39 -4.12 -0.21 6.45
N GLU A 40 -4.20 -1.40 7.04
CA GLU A 40 -3.93 -1.60 8.48
C GLU A 40 -2.45 -1.38 8.81
N ARG A 41 -1.54 -1.93 8.00
CA ARG A 41 -0.08 -1.80 8.19
C ARG A 41 0.39 -0.36 8.03
N VAL A 42 -0.28 0.44 7.20
CA VAL A 42 0.04 1.87 7.04
C VAL A 42 -0.18 2.67 8.32
N LEU A 43 -0.82 2.12 9.36
CA LEU A 43 -0.99 2.82 10.63
C LEU A 43 0.23 2.67 11.55
N SER A 44 1.03 1.60 11.38
CA SER A 44 2.12 1.24 12.30
C SER A 44 3.50 1.17 11.65
N ALA A 45 3.57 0.86 10.34
CA ALA A 45 4.83 0.74 9.60
C ALA A 45 5.67 2.02 9.68
N LYS A 46 7.00 1.94 9.68
CA LYS A 46 7.90 3.10 9.60
C LYS A 46 8.37 3.37 8.18
N THR A 47 8.23 2.39 7.30
CA THR A 47 8.71 2.43 5.92
C THR A 47 7.65 1.89 4.95
N LEU A 48 7.79 2.25 3.67
CA LEU A 48 6.94 1.73 2.61
C LEU A 48 7.09 0.20 2.44
N ALA A 49 8.30 -0.33 2.63
CA ALA A 49 8.58 -1.77 2.53
C ALA A 49 7.81 -2.58 3.58
N GLU A 50 7.80 -2.11 4.84
CA GLU A 50 7.04 -2.74 5.93
C GLU A 50 5.52 -2.79 5.69
N VAL A 51 5.00 -1.90 4.83
CA VAL A 51 3.60 -1.97 4.41
C VAL A 51 3.40 -3.05 3.34
N LEU A 52 4.26 -3.04 2.31
CA LEU A 52 4.05 -3.79 1.07
C LEU A 52 4.58 -5.24 1.10
N ASP A 53 5.48 -5.59 2.01
CA ASP A 53 6.07 -6.94 2.06
C ASP A 53 5.16 -7.94 2.77
N GLU A 54 4.88 -9.09 2.15
CA GLU A 54 4.05 -10.14 2.77
C GLU A 54 4.69 -10.63 4.08
N PRO A 55 3.89 -10.82 5.15
CA PRO A 55 4.38 -11.56 6.30
C PRO A 55 4.69 -12.99 5.83
N SER A 56 5.92 -13.46 6.10
CA SER A 56 6.34 -14.84 5.83
C SER A 56 5.45 -15.87 6.51
#